data_AF-A0A6I0BP65-F1
#
_entry.id   AF-A0A6I0BP65-F1
#
_cell.length_a   1.000
_cell.length_b   1.000
_cell.length_c   1.000
_cell.angle_alpha   90.00
_cell.angle_beta   90.00
_cell.angle_gamma   90.00
#
_symmetry.space_group_name_H-M   'P 1'
#
loop_
_entity.id
_entity.type
_entity.pdbx_description
1 polymer ?
#
loop_
_entity_poly.entity_id
_entity_poly.type
_entity_poly.pdbx_seq_one_letter_code
_entity_poly.pdbx_strand_id
1 'polypeptide(L)'
;MLLKTIYCKVEEEKKDLFSKAQEKWQAIQHLDGFHGQFGGWYEDEACVFTLWEDRSAYQSFMNAAHDTIYLNSNQEDTFLSCEIELFQTLYDITDMPLKGIVTEGSFVRVAICDVMAGMEKQFLHKQETIWNKGMKNTKGMLAGVVGKSLKIENRYIVVTYWKDEMAHQNYVEEIFPELYKLANIHEEIEDIRGKQAICKEEWLVY
;
A
#
# COMPACT_ATOMS: atom_id res chain seq x y z
N MET A 1 4.26 9.16 -9.44
CA MET A 1 4.88 8.28 -8.45
C MET A 1 4.52 6.83 -8.76
N LEU A 2 5.39 5.88 -8.45
CA LEU A 2 5.07 4.47 -8.39
C LEU A 2 4.90 4.03 -6.95
N LEU A 3 3.91 3.17 -6.74
CA LEU A 3 3.70 2.43 -5.51
C LEU A 3 4.02 0.96 -5.79
N LYS A 4 4.93 0.37 -5.02
CA LYS A 4 5.17 -1.07 -5.01
C LYS A 4 4.55 -1.67 -3.76
N THR A 5 3.77 -2.73 -3.92
CA THR A 5 3.31 -3.57 -2.81
C THR A 5 4.11 -4.87 -2.78
N ILE A 6 4.38 -5.35 -1.57
CA ILE A 6 5.07 -6.60 -1.30
C ILE A 6 4.28 -7.30 -0.20
N TYR A 7 3.71 -8.46 -0.51
CA TYR A 7 2.96 -9.28 0.43
C TYR A 7 3.65 -10.62 0.56
N CYS A 8 4.34 -10.86 1.67
CA CYS A 8 5.00 -12.15 1.87
C CYS A 8 4.30 -12.95 2.97
N LYS A 9 3.96 -14.21 2.69
CA LYS A 9 3.42 -15.13 3.69
C LYS A 9 4.56 -15.71 4.54
N VAL A 10 4.48 -15.59 5.85
CA VAL A 10 5.56 -15.93 6.77
C VAL A 10 5.05 -16.84 7.88
N GLU A 11 5.71 -17.96 8.10
CA GLU A 11 5.40 -18.84 9.22
C GLU A 11 5.66 -18.11 10.54
N GLU A 12 4.82 -18.35 11.54
CA GLU A 12 4.91 -17.67 12.85
C GLU A 12 6.33 -17.74 13.45
N GLU A 13 6.98 -18.91 13.34
CA GLU A 13 8.34 -19.17 13.84
C GLU A 13 9.42 -18.34 13.12
N LYS A 14 9.14 -17.83 11.93
CA LYS A 14 10.07 -17.06 11.09
C LYS A 14 9.81 -15.55 11.12
N LYS A 15 8.75 -15.06 11.77
CA LYS A 15 8.41 -13.63 11.79
C LYS A 15 9.52 -12.74 12.34
N ASP A 16 10.23 -13.18 13.37
CA ASP A 16 11.38 -12.45 13.93
C ASP A 16 12.56 -12.39 12.95
N LEU A 17 12.83 -13.48 12.24
CA LEU A 17 13.87 -13.53 11.22
C LEU A 17 13.51 -12.64 10.03
N PHE A 18 12.25 -12.71 9.58
CA PHE A 18 11.74 -11.84 8.52
C PHE A 18 11.86 -10.37 8.90
N SER A 19 11.46 -10.00 10.12
CA SER A 19 11.50 -8.61 10.59
C SER A 19 12.93 -8.06 10.61
N LYS A 20 13.88 -8.83 11.15
CA LYS A 20 15.31 -8.45 11.15
C LYS A 20 15.91 -8.35 9.75
N ALA A 21 15.47 -9.20 8.82
CA ALA A 21 15.87 -9.09 7.42
C ALA A 21 15.26 -7.85 6.77
N GLN A 22 13.99 -7.54 7.09
CA GLN A 22 13.27 -6.37 6.56
C GLN A 22 13.92 -5.05 7.01
N GLU A 23 14.40 -4.96 8.24
CA GLU A 23 15.14 -3.80 8.77
C GLU A 23 16.40 -3.46 7.95
N LYS A 24 17.07 -4.46 7.37
CA LYS A 24 18.28 -4.24 6.56
C LYS A 24 17.99 -3.53 5.23
N TRP A 25 16.72 -3.47 4.82
CA TRP A 25 16.31 -2.67 3.67
C TRP A 25 16.45 -1.16 3.89
N GLN A 26 16.75 -0.68 5.10
CA GLN A 26 17.16 0.71 5.35
C GLN A 26 18.27 1.21 4.39
N ALA A 27 19.08 0.30 3.82
CA ALA A 27 20.09 0.62 2.83
C ALA A 27 19.55 1.33 1.56
N ILE A 28 18.24 1.24 1.27
CA ILE A 28 17.62 1.91 0.12
C ILE A 28 17.41 3.42 0.32
N GLN A 29 17.55 3.94 1.56
CA GLN A 29 17.20 5.33 1.90
C GLN A 29 17.92 6.39 1.06
N HIS A 30 19.13 6.08 0.56
CA HIS A 30 19.97 7.02 -0.19
C HIS A 30 19.85 6.87 -1.71
N LEU A 31 18.94 6.02 -2.20
CA LEU A 31 18.78 5.81 -3.63
C LEU A 31 17.98 6.94 -4.26
N ASP A 32 18.49 7.47 -5.37
CA ASP A 32 17.83 8.52 -6.12
C ASP A 32 16.41 8.10 -6.55
N GLY A 33 15.44 8.98 -6.30
CA GLY A 33 14.03 8.77 -6.61
C GLY A 33 13.30 7.80 -5.68
N PHE A 34 13.93 7.31 -4.59
CA PHE A 34 13.20 6.65 -3.51
C PHE A 34 12.49 7.71 -2.65
N HIS A 35 11.23 7.46 -2.29
CA HIS A 35 10.42 8.40 -1.49
C HIS A 35 10.01 7.85 -0.12
N GLY A 36 10.19 6.55 0.11
CA GLY A 36 9.96 5.96 1.41
C GLY A 36 9.48 4.51 1.35
N GLN A 37 9.60 3.84 2.49
CA GLN A 37 9.10 2.50 2.76
C GLN A 37 8.32 2.53 4.06
N PHE A 38 7.21 1.81 4.10
CA PHE A 38 6.43 1.58 5.31
C PHE A 38 5.72 0.23 5.20
N GLY A 39 5.27 -0.32 6.31
CA GLY A 39 4.63 -1.61 6.32
C GLY A 39 4.66 -2.29 7.68
N GLY A 40 4.07 -3.47 7.74
CA GLY A 40 3.99 -4.25 8.96
C GLY A 40 3.24 -5.56 8.73
N TRP A 41 2.63 -6.07 9.78
CA TRP A 41 1.99 -7.39 9.76
C TRP A 41 0.48 -7.31 9.57
N TYR A 42 -0.04 -8.20 8.73
CA TYR A 42 -1.43 -8.60 8.64
C TYR A 42 -1.52 -10.10 8.92
N GLU A 43 -1.94 -10.50 10.13
CA GLU A 43 -1.92 -11.91 10.53
C GLU A 43 -0.52 -12.55 10.32
N ASP A 44 -0.38 -13.53 9.43
CA ASP A 44 0.86 -14.21 9.04
C ASP A 44 1.53 -13.61 7.78
N GLU A 45 1.02 -12.48 7.28
CA GLU A 45 1.52 -11.84 6.06
C GLU A 45 2.25 -10.52 6.36
N ALA A 46 3.49 -10.40 5.90
CA ALA A 46 4.22 -9.15 5.89
C ALA A 46 3.76 -8.30 4.71
N CYS A 47 3.24 -7.11 5.01
CA CYS A 47 2.79 -6.12 4.05
C CYS A 47 3.79 -4.96 4.01
N VAL A 48 4.54 -4.81 2.91
CA VAL A 48 5.52 -3.73 2.72
C VAL A 48 5.16 -2.91 1.49
N PHE A 49 5.27 -1.59 1.63
CA PHE A 49 4.97 -0.60 0.61
C PHE A 49 6.22 0.25 0.36
N THR A 50 6.58 0.45 -0.90
CA THR A 50 7.65 1.40 -1.26
C THR A 50 7.17 2.39 -2.30
N LEU A 51 7.59 3.64 -2.13
CA LEU A 51 7.23 4.77 -2.98
C LEU A 51 8.45 5.19 -3.79
N TRP A 52 8.25 5.37 -5.10
CA TRP A 52 9.30 5.75 -6.03
C TRP A 52 8.83 6.90 -6.90
N GLU A 53 9.72 7.82 -7.23
CA GLU A 53 9.44 8.98 -8.07
C GLU A 53 8.77 8.56 -9.39
N ASP A 54 9.39 7.61 -10.09
CA ASP A 54 8.91 7.06 -11.34
C ASP A 54 9.48 5.65 -11.63
N ARG A 55 9.16 5.14 -12.83
CA ARG A 55 9.63 3.84 -13.31
C ARG A 55 11.12 3.77 -13.58
N SER A 56 11.75 4.88 -13.96
CA SER A 56 13.19 4.95 -14.24
C SER A 56 13.99 4.84 -12.95
N ALA A 57 13.60 5.56 -11.89
CA ALA A 57 14.19 5.44 -10.56
C ALA A 57 14.08 4.01 -10.03
N TYR A 58 12.87 3.42 -10.07
CA TYR A 58 12.66 2.05 -9.66
C TYR A 58 13.51 1.04 -10.45
N GLN A 59 13.59 1.18 -11.78
CA GLN A 59 14.38 0.28 -12.60
C GLN A 59 15.89 0.41 -12.33
N SER A 60 16.37 1.62 -12.03
CA SER A 60 17.76 1.87 -11.66
C SER A 60 18.11 1.14 -10.35
N PHE A 61 17.22 1.20 -9.36
CA PHE A 61 17.34 0.41 -8.13
C PHE A 61 17.40 -1.10 -8.41
N MET A 62 16.47 -1.61 -9.24
CA MET A 62 16.43 -3.03 -9.59
C MET A 62 17.72 -3.51 -10.25
N ASN A 63 18.34 -2.67 -11.08
CA ASN A 63 19.54 -3.02 -11.82
C ASN A 63 20.84 -2.91 -10.99
N ALA A 64 20.89 -1.99 -10.02
CA ALA A 64 22.13 -1.62 -9.36
C ALA A 64 22.26 -2.12 -7.91
N ALA A 65 21.17 -2.09 -7.14
CA ALA A 65 21.24 -2.25 -5.69
C ALA A 65 20.37 -3.41 -5.15
N HIS A 66 19.26 -3.73 -5.83
CA HIS A 66 18.28 -4.71 -5.35
C HIS A 66 18.91 -6.03 -4.91
N ASP A 67 19.62 -6.73 -5.81
CA ASP A 67 20.14 -8.07 -5.53
C ASP A 67 21.17 -8.06 -4.41
N THR A 68 21.98 -7.00 -4.33
CA THR A 68 22.97 -6.86 -3.26
C THR A 68 22.29 -6.68 -1.90
N ILE A 69 21.25 -5.85 -1.82
CA ILE A 69 20.50 -5.65 -0.58
C ILE A 69 19.73 -6.92 -0.20
N TYR A 70 19.10 -7.58 -1.18
CA TYR A 70 18.35 -8.82 -0.97
C TYR A 70 19.24 -9.96 -0.45
N LEU A 71 20.43 -10.14 -1.03
CA LEU A 71 21.39 -11.13 -0.56
C LEU A 71 21.93 -10.79 0.84
N ASN A 72 22.26 -9.52 1.10
CA ASN A 72 22.76 -9.09 2.41
C ASN A 72 21.68 -9.13 3.51
N SER A 73 20.41 -9.06 3.14
CA SER A 73 19.31 -9.12 4.09
C SER A 73 19.08 -10.52 4.64
N ASN A 74 19.39 -11.55 3.85
CA ASN A 74 18.98 -12.95 4.06
C ASN A 74 17.45 -13.11 4.10
N GLN A 75 16.72 -12.34 3.29
CA GLN A 75 15.25 -12.37 3.29
C GLN A 75 14.67 -13.65 2.67
N GLU A 76 15.37 -14.27 1.71
CA GLU A 76 14.85 -15.38 0.88
C GLU A 76 14.25 -16.53 1.69
N ASP A 77 14.95 -17.01 2.72
CA ASP A 77 14.51 -18.16 3.53
C ASP A 77 13.50 -17.82 4.64
N THR A 78 13.06 -16.56 4.72
CA THR A 78 12.21 -16.06 5.81
C THR A 78 10.72 -16.08 5.49
N PHE A 79 10.32 -16.38 4.26
CA PHE A 79 8.91 -16.42 3.84
C PHE A 79 8.61 -17.64 2.95
N LEU A 80 7.33 -18.02 2.88
CA LEU A 80 6.83 -19.15 2.08
C LEU A 80 6.53 -18.74 0.64
N SER A 81 5.97 -17.56 0.48
CA SER A 81 5.61 -16.96 -0.81
C SER A 81 5.71 -15.46 -0.70
N CYS A 82 5.98 -14.79 -1.82
CA CYS A 82 5.90 -13.34 -1.86
C CYS A 82 5.28 -12.82 -3.16
N GLU A 83 4.27 -11.98 -3.02
CA GLU A 83 3.56 -11.32 -4.12
C GLU A 83 4.01 -9.88 -4.22
N ILE A 84 4.49 -9.49 -5.40
CA ILE A 84 4.96 -8.14 -5.68
C ILE A 84 4.16 -7.57 -6.84
N GLU A 85 3.65 -6.35 -6.66
CA GLU A 85 2.94 -5.63 -7.71
C GLU A 85 3.31 -4.15 -7.73
N LEU A 86 3.39 -3.58 -8.93
CA LEU A 86 3.66 -2.16 -9.16
C LEU A 86 2.41 -1.47 -9.65
N PHE A 87 2.15 -0.30 -9.07
CA PHE A 87 1.03 0.55 -9.40
C PHE A 87 1.51 1.94 -9.78
N GLN A 88 1.00 2.45 -10.90
CA GLN A 88 1.11 3.86 -11.24
C GLN A 88 0.09 4.63 -10.41
N THR A 89 0.55 5.55 -9.56
CA THR A 89 -0.37 6.43 -8.82
C THR A 89 -1.08 7.36 -9.80
N LEU A 90 -2.39 7.48 -9.66
CA LEU A 90 -3.24 8.36 -10.47
C LEU A 90 -3.43 9.70 -9.78
N TYR A 91 -3.83 9.68 -8.50
CA TYR A 91 -4.06 10.88 -7.69
C TYR A 91 -4.08 10.53 -6.19
N ASP A 92 -3.78 11.52 -5.36
CA ASP A 92 -3.93 11.45 -3.91
C ASP A 92 -5.39 11.63 -3.48
N ILE A 93 -5.78 11.02 -2.36
CA ILE A 93 -7.13 11.08 -1.80
C ILE A 93 -7.31 12.35 -0.95
N THR A 94 -6.24 12.77 -0.26
CA THR A 94 -6.20 13.98 0.56
C THR A 94 -5.27 15.01 -0.09
N ASP A 95 -5.29 16.25 0.42
CA ASP A 95 -4.39 17.31 -0.07
C ASP A 95 -2.92 17.08 0.34
N MET A 96 -2.68 16.16 1.29
CA MET A 96 -1.34 15.79 1.75
C MET A 96 -0.89 14.56 0.95
N PRO A 97 0.20 14.65 0.16
CA PRO A 97 0.66 13.53 -0.64
C PRO A 97 1.21 12.42 0.25
N LEU A 98 0.96 11.16 -0.11
CA LEU A 98 1.37 10.00 0.71
C LEU A 98 2.87 10.00 1.03
N LYS A 99 3.72 10.40 0.07
CA LYS A 99 5.17 10.49 0.26
C LYS A 99 5.63 11.50 1.33
N GLY A 100 4.80 12.47 1.69
CA GLY A 100 5.15 13.52 2.64
C GLY A 100 4.86 13.17 4.11
N ILE A 101 4.11 12.10 4.36
CA ILE A 101 3.56 11.78 5.68
C ILE A 101 3.81 10.35 6.13
N VAL A 102 4.71 9.63 5.44
CA VAL A 102 4.99 8.21 5.69
C VAL A 102 5.40 7.97 7.15
N THR A 103 5.98 8.97 7.82
CA THR A 103 6.44 8.89 9.21
C THR A 103 5.37 9.25 10.25
N GLU A 104 4.19 9.70 9.85
CA GLU A 104 3.16 10.25 10.76
C GLU A 104 2.06 9.24 11.13
N GLY A 105 1.97 8.13 10.40
CA GLY A 105 0.94 7.10 10.60
C GLY A 105 1.49 5.83 11.22
N SER A 106 0.56 4.98 11.69
CA SER A 106 0.90 3.65 12.21
C SER A 106 -0.02 2.55 11.67
N PHE A 107 -0.95 2.88 10.77
CA PHE A 107 -1.87 1.92 10.20
C PHE A 107 -2.14 2.19 8.72
N VAL A 108 -1.99 1.15 7.90
CA VAL A 108 -2.29 1.19 6.46
C VAL A 108 -3.42 0.22 6.13
N ARG A 109 -4.37 0.67 5.31
CA ARG A 109 -5.40 -0.18 4.71
C ARG A 109 -5.30 -0.13 3.20
N VAL A 110 -5.46 -1.29 2.58
CA VAL A 110 -5.41 -1.48 1.13
C VAL A 110 -6.68 -2.17 0.66
N ALA A 111 -7.24 -1.68 -0.44
CA ALA A 111 -8.18 -2.40 -1.27
C ALA A 111 -7.59 -2.58 -2.68
N ILE A 112 -7.46 -3.81 -3.13
CA ILE A 112 -7.11 -4.17 -4.51
C ILE A 112 -8.40 -4.56 -5.20
N CYS A 113 -8.78 -3.81 -6.23
CA CYS A 113 -10.05 -3.95 -6.93
C CYS A 113 -9.78 -4.39 -8.38
N ASP A 114 -10.27 -5.55 -8.76
CA ASP A 114 -10.39 -5.95 -10.15
C ASP A 114 -11.73 -5.44 -10.68
N VAL A 115 -11.67 -4.49 -11.62
CA VAL A 115 -12.83 -3.77 -12.15
C VAL A 115 -13.32 -4.47 -13.41
N MET A 116 -14.64 -4.57 -13.58
CA MET A 116 -15.24 -5.11 -14.79
C MET A 116 -14.83 -4.28 -16.02
N ALA A 117 -14.54 -4.95 -17.13
CA ALA A 117 -14.10 -4.28 -18.35
C ALA A 117 -15.13 -3.23 -18.81
N GLY A 118 -14.67 -2.00 -19.04
CA GLY A 118 -15.51 -0.86 -19.44
C GLY A 118 -16.14 -0.08 -18.28
N MET A 119 -16.00 -0.54 -17.03
CA MET A 119 -16.52 0.13 -15.84
C MET A 119 -15.48 1.00 -15.13
N GLU A 120 -14.27 1.14 -15.67
CA GLU A 120 -13.15 1.86 -15.05
C GLU A 120 -13.48 3.33 -14.80
N LYS A 121 -14.16 3.97 -15.76
CA LYS A 121 -14.60 5.38 -15.59
C LYS A 121 -15.60 5.52 -14.47
N GLN A 122 -16.54 4.59 -14.34
CA GLN A 122 -17.55 4.60 -13.28
C GLN A 122 -16.91 4.31 -11.92
N PHE A 123 -16.00 3.34 -11.85
CA PHE A 123 -15.21 3.02 -10.67
C PHE A 123 -14.43 4.25 -10.17
N LEU A 124 -13.63 4.89 -11.03
CA LEU A 124 -12.86 6.08 -10.67
C LEU A 124 -13.77 7.26 -10.28
N HIS A 125 -14.91 7.42 -10.97
CA HIS A 125 -15.88 8.44 -10.61
C HIS A 125 -16.47 8.23 -9.21
N LYS A 126 -16.89 7.00 -8.87
CA LYS A 126 -17.38 6.66 -7.52
C LYS A 126 -16.25 6.79 -6.48
N GLN A 127 -15.02 6.42 -6.84
CA GLN A 127 -13.84 6.63 -6.00
C GLN A 127 -13.66 8.11 -5.65
N GLU A 128 -13.71 9.01 -6.62
CA GLU A 128 -13.55 10.45 -6.37
C GLU A 128 -14.74 11.08 -5.64
N THR A 129 -15.96 10.71 -6.03
CA THR A 129 -17.17 11.44 -5.62
C THR A 129 -17.82 10.92 -4.35
N ILE A 130 -17.63 9.63 -4.02
CA ILE A 130 -18.21 8.98 -2.84
C ILE A 130 -17.10 8.66 -1.85
N TRP A 131 -16.19 7.77 -2.23
CA TRP A 131 -15.18 7.22 -1.32
C TRP A 131 -14.21 8.30 -0.83
N ASN A 132 -13.53 8.99 -1.74
CA ASN A 132 -12.52 9.99 -1.38
C ASN A 132 -13.13 11.15 -0.60
N LYS A 133 -14.34 11.61 -0.97
CA LYS A 133 -15.04 12.65 -0.22
C LYS A 133 -15.40 12.22 1.19
N GLY A 134 -15.80 10.96 1.37
CA GLY A 134 -16.11 10.40 2.68
C GLY A 134 -14.88 10.20 3.55
N MET A 135 -13.77 9.73 2.97
CA MET A 135 -12.53 9.44 3.70
C MET A 135 -11.72 10.70 4.04
N LYS A 136 -11.60 11.67 3.12
CA LYS A 136 -10.65 12.79 3.29
C LYS A 136 -10.92 13.68 4.50
N ASN A 137 -12.17 13.71 4.98
CA ASN A 137 -12.59 14.50 6.13
C ASN A 137 -12.67 13.67 7.42
N THR A 138 -12.33 12.37 7.37
CA THR A 138 -12.38 11.52 8.54
C THR A 138 -11.22 11.83 9.48
N LYS A 139 -11.53 11.96 10.78
CA LYS A 139 -10.52 12.24 11.80
C LYS A 139 -9.50 11.09 11.85
N GLY A 140 -8.23 11.44 11.67
CA GLY A 140 -7.10 10.49 11.73
C GLY A 140 -6.75 9.83 10.41
N MET A 141 -7.48 10.09 9.33
CA MET A 141 -7.00 9.84 7.97
C MET A 141 -5.88 10.84 7.64
N LEU A 142 -4.71 10.35 7.27
CA LEU A 142 -3.54 11.20 7.02
C LEU A 142 -3.33 11.43 5.52
N ALA A 143 -3.24 10.35 4.75
CA ALA A 143 -3.21 10.41 3.30
C ALA A 143 -3.75 9.13 2.68
N GLY A 144 -3.93 9.17 1.37
CA GLY A 144 -4.21 7.96 0.60
C GLY A 144 -3.95 8.20 -0.87
N VAL A 145 -3.89 7.12 -1.63
CA VAL A 145 -3.62 7.18 -3.07
C VAL A 145 -4.46 6.15 -3.79
N VAL A 146 -4.91 6.53 -4.99
CA VAL A 146 -5.49 5.61 -5.96
C VAL A 146 -4.43 5.32 -7.03
N GLY A 147 -4.20 4.04 -7.31
CA GLY A 147 -3.23 3.59 -8.30
C GLY A 147 -3.83 2.59 -9.29
N LYS A 148 -3.25 2.52 -10.48
CA LYS A 148 -3.56 1.53 -11.51
C LYS A 148 -2.41 0.54 -11.62
N SER A 149 -2.70 -0.75 -11.67
CA SER A 149 -1.69 -1.78 -11.84
C SER A 149 -0.94 -1.60 -13.17
N LEU A 150 0.37 -1.81 -13.14
CA LEU A 150 1.20 -1.88 -14.34
C LEU A 150 1.17 -3.27 -15.01
N LYS A 151 0.60 -4.28 -14.33
CA LYS A 151 0.58 -5.68 -14.79
C LYS A 151 -0.80 -6.11 -15.29
N ILE A 152 -1.86 -5.67 -14.62
CA ILE A 152 -3.23 -6.12 -14.89
C ILE A 152 -4.09 -4.90 -15.25
N GLU A 153 -4.61 -4.90 -16.48
CA GLU A 153 -5.20 -3.70 -17.09
C GLU A 153 -6.35 -3.09 -16.28
N ASN A 154 -7.20 -3.92 -15.67
CA ASN A 154 -8.39 -3.47 -14.95
C ASN A 154 -8.23 -3.53 -13.42
N ARG A 155 -6.99 -3.68 -12.94
CA ARG A 155 -6.71 -3.71 -11.50
C ARG A 155 -6.32 -2.34 -10.98
N TYR A 156 -6.98 -1.96 -9.89
CA TYR A 156 -6.71 -0.73 -9.17
C TYR A 156 -6.36 -1.03 -7.72
N ILE A 157 -5.64 -0.11 -7.11
CA ILE A 157 -5.34 -0.13 -5.68
C ILE A 157 -5.81 1.17 -5.05
N VAL A 158 -6.40 1.06 -3.87
CA VAL A 158 -6.68 2.18 -2.98
C VAL A 158 -5.90 1.93 -1.70
N VAL A 159 -4.92 2.77 -1.41
CA VAL A 159 -4.16 2.73 -0.16
C VAL A 159 -4.57 3.92 0.68
N THR A 160 -4.91 3.68 1.94
CA THR A 160 -5.21 4.72 2.93
C THR A 160 -4.30 4.56 4.13
N TYR A 161 -3.78 5.68 4.61
CA TYR A 161 -2.82 5.75 5.70
C TYR A 161 -3.40 6.56 6.84
N TRP A 162 -3.38 5.97 8.02
CA TRP A 162 -4.09 6.42 9.19
C TRP A 162 -3.13 6.62 10.33
N LYS A 163 -3.50 7.57 11.21
CA LYS A 163 -2.78 7.84 12.45
C LYS A 163 -2.56 6.55 13.25
N ASP A 164 -3.62 5.76 13.40
CA ASP A 164 -3.64 4.51 14.12
C ASP A 164 -4.82 3.63 13.68
N GLU A 165 -4.83 2.37 14.13
CA GLU A 165 -5.88 1.41 13.85
C GLU A 165 -7.25 1.87 14.36
N MET A 166 -7.28 2.54 15.52
CA MET A 166 -8.53 3.02 16.14
C MET A 166 -9.18 4.11 15.28
N ALA A 167 -8.41 5.02 14.69
CA ALA A 167 -8.92 6.01 13.76
C ALA A 167 -9.58 5.36 12.52
N HIS A 168 -8.94 4.33 11.96
CA HIS A 168 -9.53 3.57 10.86
C HIS A 168 -10.76 2.78 11.32
N GLN A 169 -10.76 2.19 12.51
CA GLN A 169 -11.92 1.45 13.02
C GLN A 169 -13.13 2.37 13.20
N ASN A 170 -12.94 3.59 13.72
CA ASN A 170 -14.01 4.59 13.80
C ASN A 170 -14.59 4.93 12.41
N TYR A 171 -13.73 5.07 11.40
CA TYR A 171 -14.18 5.24 10.01
C TYR A 171 -15.05 4.07 9.53
N VAL A 172 -14.62 2.83 9.81
CA VAL A 172 -15.33 1.61 9.41
C VAL A 172 -16.68 1.48 10.09
N GLU A 173 -16.80 1.89 11.35
CA GLU A 173 -18.05 1.80 12.12
C GLU A 173 -19.03 2.93 11.79
N GLU A 174 -18.53 4.17 11.66
CA GLU A 174 -19.39 5.36 11.61
C GLU A 174 -19.69 5.85 10.18
N ILE A 175 -18.78 5.66 9.24
CA ILE A 175 -18.83 6.33 7.92
C ILE A 175 -18.91 5.31 6.79
N PHE A 176 -18.09 4.27 6.82
CA PHE A 176 -17.99 3.26 5.77
C PHE A 176 -19.34 2.62 5.36
N PRO A 177 -20.27 2.27 6.28
CA PRO A 177 -21.50 1.58 5.90
C PRO A 177 -22.38 2.39 4.95
N GLU A 178 -22.50 3.70 5.19
CA GLU A 178 -23.27 4.59 4.31
C GLU A 178 -22.55 4.81 2.98
N LEU A 179 -21.22 4.96 2.97
CA LEU A 179 -20.45 5.06 1.72
C LEU A 179 -20.58 3.79 0.87
N TYR A 180 -20.50 2.61 1.50
CA TYR A 180 -20.64 1.32 0.83
C TYR A 180 -22.01 1.18 0.17
N LYS A 181 -23.07 1.56 0.89
CA LYS A 181 -24.44 1.57 0.36
C LYS A 181 -24.61 2.55 -0.80
N LEU A 182 -24.04 3.75 -0.71
CA LEU A 182 -24.10 4.76 -1.77
C LEU A 182 -23.30 4.35 -3.01
N ALA A 183 -22.15 3.71 -2.81
CA ALA A 183 -21.27 3.30 -3.90
C ALA A 183 -21.86 2.15 -4.71
N ASN A 184 -22.63 1.24 -4.10
CA ASN A 184 -23.19 0.06 -4.78
C ASN A 184 -22.16 -0.66 -5.67
N ILE A 185 -21.07 -1.13 -5.05
CA ILE A 185 -19.85 -1.54 -5.75
C ILE A 185 -20.01 -2.74 -6.70
N HIS A 186 -21.08 -3.52 -6.54
CA HIS A 186 -21.34 -4.73 -7.32
C HIS A 186 -21.62 -4.47 -8.80
N GLU A 187 -21.84 -3.21 -9.19
CA GLU A 187 -22.05 -2.83 -10.59
C GLU A 187 -20.73 -2.68 -11.37
N GLU A 188 -19.61 -2.43 -10.69
CA GLU A 188 -18.32 -2.15 -11.33
C GLU A 188 -17.18 -3.07 -10.90
N ILE A 189 -17.27 -3.73 -9.74
CA ILE A 189 -16.18 -4.55 -9.19
C ILE A 189 -16.45 -6.04 -9.44
N GLU A 190 -15.50 -6.71 -10.08
CA GLU A 190 -15.48 -8.17 -10.23
C GLU A 190 -14.96 -8.86 -8.97
N ASP A 191 -13.83 -8.38 -8.44
CA ASP A 191 -13.22 -8.89 -7.21
C ASP A 191 -12.61 -7.76 -6.38
N ILE A 192 -12.67 -7.89 -5.06
CA ILE A 192 -12.03 -6.96 -4.13
C ILE A 192 -11.31 -7.72 -3.02
N ARG A 193 -10.02 -7.42 -2.87
CA ARG A 193 -9.17 -7.99 -1.84
C ARG A 193 -8.67 -6.89 -0.91
N GLY A 194 -8.94 -7.06 0.38
CA GLY A 194 -8.52 -6.12 1.40
C GLY A 194 -7.31 -6.62 2.19
N LYS A 195 -6.29 -5.77 2.37
CA LYS A 195 -5.13 -6.01 3.26
C LYS A 195 -4.97 -4.85 4.22
N GLN A 196 -4.49 -5.08 5.45
CA GLN A 196 -4.23 -4.00 6.40
C GLN A 196 -3.02 -4.32 7.25
N ALA A 197 -2.23 -3.33 7.66
CA ALA A 197 -1.09 -3.60 8.51
C ALA A 197 -0.91 -2.51 9.56
N ILE A 198 -0.61 -2.94 10.78
CA ILE A 198 -0.04 -2.08 11.81
C ILE A 198 1.43 -1.88 11.45
N CYS A 199 1.82 -0.65 11.14
CA CYS A 199 3.15 -0.35 10.67
C CYS A 199 4.18 -0.53 11.78
N LYS A 200 5.32 -1.12 11.41
CA LYS A 200 6.49 -1.28 12.26
C LYS A 200 7.43 -0.10 12.03
N GLU A 201 7.82 0.56 13.10
CA GLU A 201 8.78 1.68 13.04
C GLU A 201 10.12 1.20 12.47
N GLU A 202 10.51 -0.04 12.77
CA GLU A 202 11.75 -0.63 12.30
C GLU A 202 11.74 -0.93 10.78
N TRP A 203 10.57 -0.92 10.14
CA TRP A 203 10.42 -1.13 8.69
C TRP A 203 10.31 0.18 7.92
N LEU A 204 10.20 1.30 8.63
CA LEU A 204 10.13 2.64 8.06
C LEU A 204 11.49 3.04 7.51
N VAL A 205 11.51 3.51 6.26
CA VAL A 205 12.70 4.07 5.61
C VAL A 205 12.27 5.35 4.92
N TYR A 206 12.97 6.47 5.14
CA TYR A 206 12.67 7.76 4.52
C TYR A 206 13.95 8.55 4.24
#